data_AF-A0A1G3MLS0-F1
#
_entry.id   AF-A0A1G3MLS0-F1
#
_cell.length_a   1.000
_cell.length_b   1.000
_cell.length_c   1.000
_cell.angle_alpha   90.00
_cell.angle_beta   90.00
_cell.angle_gamma   90.00
#
_symmetry.space_group_name_H-M   'P 1'
#
loop_
_entity.id
_entity.type
_entity.pdbx_description
1 polymer ?
#
loop_
_entity_poly.entity_id
_entity_poly.type
_entity_poly.pdbx_seq_one_letter_code
_entity_poly.pdbx_strand_id
1 'polypeptide(L)'
;MKKTGTASQASAGKVPAAAAGPQANVLTVRLTSLPDISSLSDVEEHGYLFYGRFAVTRDGKFWFADALSTHPVNTEIGWYWALATNGELLVSARGVALEGESLFHGHKASLARLIHELAQHDYIKEPTGIRMIT
;
A
#
# COMPACT_ATOMS: atom_id res chain seq x y z
N MET A 1 43.76 56.16 -16.71
CA MET A 1 42.46 55.50 -16.45
C MET A 1 42.30 54.32 -17.39
N LYS A 2 42.00 53.15 -16.79
CA LYS A 2 41.36 51.90 -17.30
C LYS A 2 41.95 51.14 -18.51
N LYS A 3 42.15 49.84 -18.23
CA LYS A 3 42.63 48.75 -19.08
C LYS A 3 41.51 48.21 -19.99
N THR A 4 41.97 47.54 -21.04
CA THR A 4 41.33 46.61 -21.99
C THR A 4 40.42 45.54 -21.36
N GLY A 5 39.50 44.97 -22.17
CA GLY A 5 38.89 43.66 -21.86
C GLY A 5 37.58 43.35 -22.62
N THR A 6 37.70 42.55 -23.67
CA THR A 6 36.63 41.93 -24.50
C THR A 6 36.01 40.70 -23.81
N ALA A 7 34.77 40.32 -24.21
CA ALA A 7 34.06 39.01 -24.14
C ALA A 7 32.69 39.14 -23.43
N SER A 8 31.53 38.96 -24.09
CA SER A 8 30.94 37.75 -24.72
C SER A 8 30.40 36.74 -23.71
N GLN A 9 29.08 36.51 -23.77
CA GLN A 9 28.24 35.39 -23.29
C GLN A 9 27.02 35.91 -22.52
N ALA A 10 25.85 35.31 -22.54
CA ALA A 10 25.22 34.32 -23.42
C ALA A 10 23.75 34.41 -23.06
N SER A 11 22.89 34.31 -24.05
CA SER A 11 21.43 34.27 -23.92
C SER A 11 21.04 33.13 -22.98
N ALA A 12 20.35 33.45 -21.89
CA ALA A 12 19.75 32.46 -21.01
C ALA A 12 18.67 31.70 -21.79
N GLY A 13 19.04 30.54 -22.32
CA GLY A 13 18.13 29.55 -22.85
C GLY A 13 17.15 29.14 -21.75
N LYS A 14 15.87 29.40 -21.99
CA LYS A 14 14.73 28.80 -21.29
C LYS A 14 14.89 27.28 -21.38
N VAL A 15 15.32 26.65 -20.29
CA VAL A 15 15.30 25.19 -20.19
C VAL A 15 13.82 24.78 -20.25
N PRO A 16 13.37 23.97 -21.23
CA PRO A 16 12.03 23.42 -21.16
C PRO A 16 12.00 22.50 -19.95
N ALA A 17 11.02 22.70 -19.07
CA ALA A 17 10.64 21.71 -18.07
C ALA A 17 10.30 20.42 -18.83
N ALA A 18 11.27 19.51 -18.90
CA ALA A 18 11.04 18.17 -19.38
C ALA A 18 9.91 17.60 -18.52
N ALA A 19 8.83 17.17 -19.19
CA ALA A 19 7.72 16.48 -18.58
C ALA A 19 8.29 15.35 -17.71
N ALA A 20 8.12 15.47 -16.40
CA ALA A 20 8.38 14.36 -15.50
C ALA A 20 7.50 13.21 -15.99
N GLY A 21 8.13 12.14 -16.50
CA GLY A 21 7.42 10.88 -16.72
C GLY A 21 6.69 10.47 -15.43
N PRO A 22 5.69 9.58 -15.51
CA PRO A 22 4.99 9.14 -14.31
C PRO A 22 6.02 8.65 -13.29
N GLN A 23 6.12 9.35 -12.15
CA GLN A 23 6.98 8.89 -11.06
C GLN A 23 6.49 7.51 -10.65
N ALA A 24 7.39 6.53 -10.60
CA ALA A 24 7.03 5.17 -10.23
C ALA A 24 6.42 5.18 -8.83
N ASN A 25 5.12 4.94 -8.73
CA ASN A 25 4.41 4.79 -7.46
C ASN A 25 4.61 3.35 -6.99
N VAL A 26 5.67 3.11 -6.21
CA VAL A 26 5.98 1.80 -5.65
C VAL A 26 5.27 1.64 -4.31
N LEU A 27 4.35 0.69 -4.22
CA LEU A 27 3.72 0.32 -2.95
C LEU A 27 4.61 -0.64 -2.18
N THR A 28 4.93 -0.30 -0.93
CA THR A 28 5.58 -1.23 -0.01
C THR A 28 4.51 -2.01 0.75
N VAL A 29 4.58 -3.34 0.67
CA VAL A 29 3.72 -4.28 1.39
C VAL A 29 4.57 -4.98 2.45
N ARG A 30 4.17 -4.85 3.71
CA ARG A 30 4.91 -5.38 4.86
C ARG A 30 4.08 -6.39 5.63
N LEU A 31 4.64 -7.59 5.83
CA LEU A 31 4.12 -8.53 6.81
C LEU A 31 4.47 -8.02 8.21
N THR A 32 3.47 -7.90 9.07
CA THR A 32 3.66 -7.49 10.47
C THR A 32 2.56 -8.07 11.35
N SER A 33 2.66 -7.85 12.66
CA SER A 33 1.59 -8.19 13.60
C SER A 33 0.62 -7.01 13.67
N LEU A 34 -0.61 -7.20 13.18
CA LEU A 34 -1.68 -6.22 13.33
C LEU A 34 -2.61 -6.65 14.48
N PRO A 35 -3.06 -5.71 15.33
CA PRO A 35 -4.10 -5.99 16.33
C PRO A 35 -5.43 -6.26 15.64
N ASP A 36 -6.36 -6.94 16.32
CA ASP A 36 -7.75 -7.06 15.86
C ASP A 36 -8.53 -5.80 16.29
N ILE A 37 -8.81 -4.92 15.33
CA ILE A 37 -9.47 -3.62 15.57
C ILE A 37 -10.91 -3.66 15.07
N SER A 38 -11.87 -3.31 15.92
CA SER A 38 -13.31 -3.33 15.59
C SER A 38 -14.00 -1.97 15.64
N SER A 39 -13.25 -0.89 15.90
CA SER A 39 -13.77 0.49 15.96
C SER A 39 -12.88 1.46 15.21
N LEU A 40 -13.44 2.57 14.71
CA LEU A 40 -12.66 3.61 14.03
C LEU A 40 -11.72 4.37 14.99
N SER A 41 -12.13 4.56 16.24
CA SER A 41 -11.28 5.20 17.25
C SER A 41 -10.00 4.42 17.48
N ASP A 42 -10.08 3.08 17.56
CA ASP A 42 -8.89 2.24 17.74
C ASP A 42 -7.97 2.29 16.51
N VAL A 43 -8.50 2.50 15.30
CA VAL A 43 -7.68 2.68 14.08
C VAL A 43 -6.79 3.91 14.22
N GLU A 44 -7.36 5.02 14.67
CA GLU A 44 -6.65 6.28 14.90
C GLU A 44 -5.63 6.14 16.05
N GLU A 45 -6.02 5.50 17.16
CA GLU A 45 -5.14 5.25 18.31
C GLU A 45 -3.89 4.43 17.95
N HIS A 46 -4.02 3.48 17.01
CA HIS A 46 -2.90 2.71 16.48
C HIS A 46 -2.12 3.42 15.37
N GLY A 47 -2.53 4.64 14.98
CA GLY A 47 -1.84 5.46 13.99
C GLY A 47 -2.00 4.94 12.55
N TYR A 48 -3.09 4.24 12.25
CA TYR A 48 -3.42 3.82 10.89
C TYR A 48 -4.33 4.84 10.22
N LEU A 49 -4.13 5.05 8.91
CA LEU A 49 -5.04 5.84 8.08
C LEU A 49 -6.33 5.07 7.80
N PHE A 50 -6.18 3.78 7.54
CA PHE A 50 -7.26 2.87 7.22
C PHE A 50 -6.90 1.48 7.73
N TYR A 51 -7.93 0.70 8.05
CA TYR A 51 -7.78 -0.65 8.55
C TYR A 51 -8.97 -1.49 8.05
N GLY A 52 -8.75 -2.78 7.85
CA GLY A 52 -9.83 -3.70 7.58
C GLY A 52 -9.39 -5.15 7.52
N ARG A 53 -10.25 -5.95 6.90
CA ARG A 53 -10.13 -7.41 6.85
C ARG A 53 -10.32 -7.89 5.42
N PHE A 54 -9.67 -8.99 5.10
CA PHE A 54 -9.93 -9.71 3.86
C PHE A 54 -9.77 -11.21 4.07
N ALA A 55 -10.36 -12.01 3.19
CA ALA A 55 -10.37 -13.46 3.33
C ALA A 55 -10.54 -14.17 2.00
N VAL A 56 -10.14 -15.43 1.98
CA VAL A 56 -10.63 -16.44 1.06
C VAL A 56 -11.66 -17.29 1.81
N THR A 57 -12.86 -17.41 1.25
CA THR A 57 -13.94 -18.23 1.80
C THR A 57 -13.81 -19.68 1.32
N ARG A 58 -14.47 -20.62 1.99
CA ARG A 58 -14.44 -22.06 1.65
C ARG A 58 -14.99 -22.41 0.26
N ASP A 59 -15.75 -21.50 -0.36
CA ASP A 59 -16.18 -21.61 -1.76
C ASP A 59 -15.20 -20.92 -2.74
N GLY A 60 -14.01 -20.56 -2.27
CA GLY A 60 -12.92 -19.98 -3.07
C GLY A 60 -13.11 -18.51 -3.43
N LYS A 61 -14.09 -17.82 -2.83
CA LYS A 61 -14.34 -16.40 -3.14
C LYS A 61 -13.44 -15.49 -2.30
N PHE A 62 -13.12 -14.34 -2.88
CA PHE A 62 -12.43 -13.27 -2.18
C PHE A 62 -13.46 -12.38 -1.46
N TRP A 63 -13.18 -12.06 -0.20
CA TRP A 63 -13.96 -11.13 0.60
C TRP A 63 -13.06 -10.02 1.13
N PHE A 64 -13.56 -8.79 1.15
CA PHE A 64 -12.86 -7.59 1.60
C PHE A 64 -13.83 -6.67 2.34
N ALA A 65 -13.36 -6.06 3.42
CA ALA A 65 -14.10 -5.08 4.18
C ALA A 65 -13.20 -4.15 5.01
N ASP A 66 -13.80 -3.10 5.55
CA ASP A 66 -13.19 -2.13 6.46
C ASP A 66 -13.21 -2.61 7.94
N ALA A 67 -12.76 -1.72 8.83
CA ALA A 67 -12.58 -1.99 10.26
C ALA A 67 -13.86 -2.39 11.01
N LEU A 68 -15.04 -1.99 10.53
CA LEU A 68 -16.32 -2.23 11.21
C LEU A 68 -16.93 -3.60 10.90
N SER A 69 -16.30 -4.36 10.00
CA SER A 69 -16.80 -5.66 9.55
C SER A 69 -16.00 -6.80 10.17
N THR A 70 -16.66 -7.89 10.58
CA THR A 70 -16.00 -9.12 11.02
C THR A 70 -15.82 -10.10 9.86
N HIS A 71 -14.83 -11.01 9.94
CA HIS A 71 -14.68 -12.06 8.93
C HIS A 71 -15.97 -12.91 8.77
N PRO A 72 -16.36 -13.30 7.54
CA PRO A 72 -17.49 -14.19 7.30
C PRO A 72 -17.34 -15.54 8.01
N VAL A 73 -18.46 -16.13 8.43
CA VAL A 73 -18.49 -17.45 9.10
C VAL A 73 -17.91 -18.58 8.26
N ASN A 74 -17.94 -18.45 6.93
CA ASN A 74 -17.41 -19.42 5.97
C ASN A 74 -15.97 -19.08 5.52
N THR A 75 -15.24 -18.28 6.27
CA THR A 75 -13.81 -17.99 6.01
C THR A 75 -12.99 -19.29 6.07
N GLU A 76 -12.18 -19.53 5.06
CA GLU A 76 -11.16 -20.58 5.06
C GLU A 76 -9.84 -20.00 5.58
N ILE A 77 -9.41 -18.87 5.01
CA ILE A 77 -8.19 -18.16 5.40
C ILE A 77 -8.50 -16.67 5.48
N GLY A 78 -8.08 -16.02 6.57
CA GLY A 78 -8.36 -14.61 6.83
C GLY A 78 -7.10 -13.83 7.16
N TRP A 79 -7.12 -12.55 6.83
CA TRP A 79 -6.06 -11.59 7.10
C TRP A 79 -6.63 -10.24 7.50
N TYR A 80 -5.77 -9.42 8.08
CA TYR A 80 -5.95 -8.01 8.37
C TYR A 80 -5.10 -7.18 7.40
N TRP A 81 -5.58 -5.99 7.09
CA TRP A 81 -4.82 -4.99 6.33
C TRP A 81 -4.88 -3.64 7.06
N ALA A 82 -3.82 -2.85 6.96
CA ALA A 82 -3.81 -1.47 7.43
C ALA A 82 -2.93 -0.60 6.52
N LEU A 83 -3.30 0.67 6.39
CA LEU A 83 -2.45 1.68 5.75
C LEU A 83 -1.79 2.52 6.82
N ALA A 84 -0.46 2.46 6.89
CA ALA A 84 0.31 3.33 7.75
C ALA A 84 0.33 4.76 7.22
N THR A 85 0.58 5.73 8.09
CA THR A 85 0.67 7.17 7.74
C THR A 85 1.77 7.50 6.74
N ASN A 86 2.77 6.63 6.59
CA ASN A 86 3.82 6.73 5.58
C ASN A 86 3.46 6.11 4.22
N GLY A 87 2.23 5.58 4.07
CA GLY A 87 1.74 4.94 2.85
C GLY A 87 2.13 3.47 2.67
N GLU A 88 2.75 2.82 3.67
CA GLU A 88 2.98 1.37 3.64
C GLU A 88 1.66 0.60 3.83
N LEU A 89 1.48 -0.46 3.04
CA LEU A 89 0.43 -1.45 3.26
C LEU A 89 0.94 -2.51 4.23
N LEU A 90 0.37 -2.54 5.41
CA LEU A 90 0.63 -3.55 6.43
C LEU A 90 -0.38 -4.69 6.27
N VAL A 91 0.09 -5.93 6.35
CA VAL A 91 -0.76 -7.12 6.33
C VAL A 91 -0.39 -8.06 7.46
N SER A 92 -1.39 -8.77 7.99
CA SER A 92 -1.20 -9.77 9.05
C SER A 92 -2.19 -10.91 8.88
N ALA A 93 -1.81 -12.14 9.24
CA ALA A 93 -2.77 -13.24 9.25
C ALA A 93 -3.72 -13.16 10.43
N ARG A 94 -4.91 -13.74 10.24
CA ARG A 94 -5.87 -13.97 11.32
C ARG A 94 -5.42 -15.18 12.15
N GLY A 95 -4.39 -15.00 12.98
CA GLY A 95 -3.86 -16.06 13.83
C GLY A 95 -2.34 -16.11 13.86
N VAL A 96 -1.77 -17.32 13.87
CA VAL A 96 -0.32 -17.53 14.00
C VAL A 96 0.44 -17.00 12.77
N ALA A 97 1.60 -16.38 13.03
CA ALA A 97 2.42 -15.70 12.02
C ALA A 97 2.79 -16.54 10.78
N LEU A 98 2.86 -17.87 10.91
CA LEU A 98 3.12 -18.79 9.79
C LEU A 98 2.06 -18.71 8.67
N GLU A 99 0.81 -18.38 9.01
CA GLU A 99 -0.23 -18.15 8.01
C GLU A 99 -0.06 -16.81 7.30
N GLY A 100 0.70 -15.88 7.87
CA GLY A 100 1.01 -14.58 7.28
C GLY A 100 1.93 -14.70 6.08
N GLU A 101 2.99 -15.52 6.19
CA GLU A 101 3.90 -15.79 5.08
C GLU A 101 3.21 -16.48 3.89
N SER A 102 2.14 -17.25 4.16
CA SER A 102 1.36 -17.90 3.11
C SER A 102 0.80 -16.90 2.10
N LEU A 103 0.52 -15.65 2.52
CA LEU A 103 0.05 -14.57 1.66
C LEU A 103 1.07 -14.20 0.57
N PHE A 104 2.37 -14.30 0.89
CA PHE A 104 3.48 -13.93 0.01
C PHE A 104 3.97 -15.10 -0.83
N HIS A 105 3.60 -16.34 -0.49
CA HIS A 105 4.02 -17.55 -1.20
C HIS A 105 2.86 -18.26 -1.90
N GLY A 106 1.90 -18.79 -1.13
CA GLY A 106 0.78 -19.62 -1.60
C GLY A 106 -0.44 -18.83 -2.05
N HIS A 107 -0.62 -17.59 -1.58
CA HIS A 107 -1.82 -16.77 -1.83
C HIS A 107 -1.50 -15.42 -2.49
N LYS A 108 -0.49 -15.38 -3.37
CA LYS A 108 -0.13 -14.16 -4.12
C LYS A 108 -1.30 -13.54 -4.88
N ALA A 109 -2.22 -14.37 -5.38
CA ALA A 109 -3.45 -13.90 -6.03
C ALA A 109 -4.36 -13.13 -5.08
N SER A 110 -4.45 -13.55 -3.82
CA SER A 110 -5.21 -12.84 -2.78
C SER A 110 -4.56 -11.50 -2.43
N LEU A 111 -3.23 -11.43 -2.38
CA LEU A 111 -2.52 -10.16 -2.19
C LEU A 111 -2.73 -9.20 -3.36
N ALA A 112 -2.62 -9.69 -4.60
CA ALA A 112 -2.90 -8.88 -5.77
C ALA A 112 -4.35 -8.37 -5.78
N ARG A 113 -5.30 -9.22 -5.35
CA ARG A 113 -6.70 -8.86 -5.24
C ARG A 113 -6.94 -7.81 -4.16
N LEU A 114 -6.29 -7.92 -3.00
CA LEU A 114 -6.33 -6.88 -1.95
C LEU A 114 -5.87 -5.53 -2.50
N ILE A 115 -4.71 -5.49 -3.17
CA ILE A 115 -4.17 -4.24 -3.74
C ILE A 115 -5.14 -3.64 -4.76
N HIS A 116 -5.77 -4.49 -5.58
CA HIS A 116 -6.80 -4.05 -6.51
C HIS A 116 -8.01 -3.43 -5.79
N GLU A 117 -8.57 -4.09 -4.77
CA GLU A 117 -9.69 -3.51 -3.99
C GLU A 117 -9.29 -2.19 -3.33
N LEU A 118 -8.10 -2.10 -2.75
CA LEU A 118 -7.63 -0.86 -2.12
C LEU A 118 -7.53 0.30 -3.12
N ALA A 119 -7.12 0.01 -4.36
CA ALA A 119 -7.09 1.02 -5.42
C ALA A 119 -8.50 1.37 -5.94
N GLN A 120 -9.40 0.38 -6.09
CA GLN A 120 -10.78 0.61 -6.52
C GLN A 120 -11.59 1.45 -5.52
N HIS A 121 -11.27 1.35 -4.23
CA HIS A 121 -11.90 2.10 -3.16
C HIS A 121 -11.14 3.41 -2.80
N ASP A 122 -10.18 3.83 -3.62
CA ASP A 122 -9.38 5.07 -3.43
C ASP A 122 -8.56 5.13 -2.13
N TYR A 123 -8.33 4.00 -1.45
CA TYR A 123 -7.43 3.96 -0.28
C TYR A 123 -5.96 4.16 -0.67
N ILE A 124 -5.58 3.66 -1.86
CA ILE A 124 -4.26 3.86 -2.46
C ILE A 124 -4.40 4.29 -3.91
N LYS A 125 -3.35 4.90 -4.46
CA LYS A 125 -3.21 5.01 -5.92
C LYS A 125 -2.72 3.70 -6.50
N GLU A 126 -3.18 3.37 -7.71
CA GLU A 126 -2.74 2.17 -8.42
C GLU A 126 -1.20 2.14 -8.50
N PRO A 127 -0.56 1.11 -7.94
CA PRO A 127 0.90 1.06 -7.89
C PRO A 127 1.47 0.59 -9.22
N THR A 128 2.56 1.23 -9.66
CA THR A 128 3.33 0.79 -10.84
C THR A 128 4.39 -0.25 -10.49
N GLY A 129 4.57 -0.53 -9.19
CA GLY A 129 5.48 -1.56 -8.68
C GLY A 129 5.14 -1.92 -7.23
N ILE A 130 5.51 -3.13 -6.82
CA ILE A 130 5.27 -3.64 -5.47
C ILE A 130 6.60 -4.07 -4.86
N ARG A 131 6.90 -3.59 -3.65
CA ARG A 131 8.02 -4.04 -2.83
C ARG A 131 7.48 -4.82 -1.63
N MET A 132 7.89 -6.06 -1.49
CA MET A 132 7.46 -6.91 -0.37
C MET A 132 8.54 -6.94 0.72
N ILE A 133 8.12 -6.85 1.98
CA ILE A 133 8.96 -7.01 3.16
C ILE A 133 8.25 -8.00 4.08
N THR A 134 8.79 -9.21 4.18
CA THR A 134 8.24 -10.31 4.99
C THR A 134 9.02 -10.48 6.28
#